data_AF-A0A5J4P7W3-F1
#
_entry.id   AF-A0A5J4P7W3-F1
#
_cell.length_a   1.000
_cell.length_b   1.000
_cell.length_c   1.000
_cell.angle_alpha   90.00
_cell.angle_beta   90.00
_cell.angle_gamma   90.00
#
_symmetry.space_group_name_H-M   'P 1'
#
loop_
_entity.id
_entity.type
_entity.pdbx_description
1 polymer ?
#
loop_
_entity_poly.entity_id
_entity_poly.type
_entity_poly.pdbx_seq_one_letter_code
_entity_poly.pdbx_strand_id
1 'polypeptide(L)'
;MGNKKKKQAKTKEPVKLRYKELSNGNQSIYLDCYNSGKREYEFLKLYLIPETSFENKEANKATLKLANAIKAQRIVELQNNQHGFSGSGGKSKVNLIEYIKTIADKKREIAGGEKRGSYQFYLSLAYHLKQYSGDKTTFRQLDKSYCTGFIDYLKMAKN
;
A
#
# COMPACT_ATOMS: atom_id res chain seq x y z
N MET A 1 -28.87 -7.60 -36.19
CA MET A 1 -28.20 -6.62 -35.30
C MET A 1 -27.06 -7.33 -34.57
N GLY A 2 -25.81 -7.04 -34.94
CA GLY A 2 -24.63 -7.76 -34.45
C GLY A 2 -24.19 -7.30 -33.05
N ASN A 3 -24.15 -8.24 -32.12
CA ASN A 3 -23.82 -8.00 -30.71
C ASN A 3 -22.30 -7.79 -30.55
N LYS A 4 -21.84 -6.54 -30.42
CA LYS A 4 -20.43 -6.22 -30.16
C LYS A 4 -20.10 -6.49 -28.68
N LYS A 5 -19.43 -7.61 -28.40
CA LYS A 5 -18.79 -7.89 -27.10
C LYS A 5 -17.82 -6.74 -26.77
N LYS A 6 -18.09 -6.00 -25.68
CA LYS A 6 -17.17 -5.01 -25.12
C LYS A 6 -15.86 -5.71 -24.77
N LYS A 7 -14.77 -5.35 -25.46
CA LYS A 7 -13.40 -5.76 -25.08
C LYS A 7 -13.12 -5.23 -23.68
N GLN A 8 -13.05 -6.14 -22.69
CA GLN A 8 -12.54 -5.80 -21.37
C GLN A 8 -11.12 -5.26 -21.56
N ALA A 9 -10.89 -4.00 -21.18
CA ALA A 9 -9.56 -3.42 -21.18
C ALA A 9 -8.69 -4.26 -20.27
N LYS A 10 -7.66 -4.94 -20.82
CA LYS A 10 -6.61 -5.58 -20.02
C LYS A 10 -5.99 -4.48 -19.16
N THR A 11 -6.32 -4.46 -17.88
CA THR A 11 -5.71 -3.57 -16.90
C THR A 11 -4.21 -3.81 -16.97
N LYS A 12 -3.44 -2.81 -17.40
CA LYS A 12 -1.98 -2.92 -17.48
C LYS A 12 -1.48 -3.23 -16.06
N GLU A 13 -0.81 -4.38 -15.87
CA GLU A 13 -0.22 -4.71 -14.57
C GLU A 13 0.77 -3.59 -14.16
N PRO A 14 0.55 -2.90 -13.02
CA PRO A 14 1.34 -1.72 -12.64
C PRO A 14 2.77 -2.08 -12.18
N VAL A 15 2.98 -3.34 -11.79
CA VAL A 15 4.28 -3.90 -11.40
C VAL A 15 4.46 -5.22 -12.13
N LYS A 16 5.62 -5.43 -12.74
CA LYS A 16 5.99 -6.68 -13.41
C LYS A 16 7.30 -7.23 -12.85
N LEU A 17 7.38 -8.55 -12.71
CA LEU A 17 8.65 -9.23 -12.47
C LEU A 17 9.39 -9.37 -13.79
N ARG A 18 10.69 -9.08 -13.77
CA ARG A 18 11.60 -9.30 -14.89
C ARG A 18 12.89 -9.95 -14.41
N TYR A 19 13.58 -10.54 -15.36
CA TYR A 19 14.80 -11.31 -15.15
C TYR A 19 15.92 -10.71 -15.98
N LYS A 20 17.12 -10.70 -15.41
CA LYS A 20 18.35 -10.33 -16.12
C LYS A 20 19.40 -11.40 -15.86
N GLU A 21 19.85 -12.02 -16.93
CA GLU A 21 20.95 -12.98 -16.90
C GLU A 21 22.25 -12.30 -16.45
N LEU A 22 22.99 -13.02 -15.64
CA LEU A 22 24.29 -12.63 -15.12
C LEU A 22 25.37 -13.49 -15.77
N SER A 23 26.60 -12.97 -15.77
CA SER A 23 27.77 -13.65 -16.35
C SER A 23 28.08 -15.01 -15.72
N ASN A 24 27.58 -15.28 -14.51
CA ASN A 24 27.73 -16.55 -13.80
C ASN A 24 26.63 -17.58 -14.14
N GLY A 25 25.74 -17.29 -15.09
CA GLY A 25 24.62 -18.18 -15.45
C GLY A 25 23.38 -18.06 -14.56
N ASN A 26 23.42 -17.27 -13.49
CA ASN A 26 22.25 -17.00 -12.66
C ASN A 26 21.37 -15.90 -13.29
N GLN A 27 20.10 -15.86 -12.92
CA GLN A 27 19.18 -14.79 -13.32
C GLN A 27 18.81 -13.93 -12.12
N SER A 28 19.15 -12.64 -12.16
CA SER A 28 18.69 -11.66 -11.17
C SER A 28 17.23 -11.27 -11.41
N ILE A 29 16.46 -11.17 -10.34
CA ILE A 29 15.04 -10.76 -10.37
C ILE A 29 14.93 -9.29 -10.01
N TYR A 30 14.16 -8.54 -10.81
CA TYR A 30 13.83 -7.13 -10.54
C TYR A 30 12.37 -6.82 -10.84
N LEU A 31 11.83 -5.82 -10.15
CA LEU A 31 10.53 -5.26 -10.45
C LEU A 31 10.67 -4.12 -11.46
N ASP A 32 9.75 -4.11 -12.42
CA ASP A 32 9.52 -3.04 -13.38
C ASP A 32 8.18 -2.39 -13.01
N CYS A 33 8.24 -1.22 -12.38
CA CYS A 33 7.07 -0.52 -11.86
C CYS A 33 6.91 0.86 -12.53
N TYR A 34 5.65 1.27 -12.67
CA TYR A 34 5.29 2.61 -13.12
C TYR A 34 4.71 3.39 -11.94
N ASN A 35 5.41 4.44 -11.51
CA ASN A 35 5.01 5.31 -10.43
C ASN A 35 4.94 6.75 -10.92
N SER A 36 3.76 7.40 -10.78
CA SER A 36 3.54 8.80 -11.19
C SER A 36 4.08 9.17 -12.58
N GLY A 37 3.88 8.31 -13.57
CA GLY A 37 4.33 8.54 -14.96
C GLY A 37 5.82 8.29 -15.23
N LYS A 38 6.60 7.94 -14.19
CA LYS A 38 8.00 7.52 -14.32
C LYS A 38 8.11 6.00 -14.17
N ARG A 39 9.04 5.42 -14.92
CA ARG A 39 9.37 4.00 -14.85
C ARG A 39 10.54 3.82 -13.89
N GLU A 40 10.35 2.99 -12.88
CA GLU A 40 11.36 2.67 -11.86
C GLU A 40 11.69 1.18 -11.92
N TYR A 41 12.96 0.87 -11.69
CA TYR A 41 13.44 -0.50 -11.58
C TYR A 41 13.92 -0.75 -10.15
N GLU A 42 13.43 -1.83 -9.55
CA GLU A 42 13.81 -2.23 -8.20
C GLU A 42 14.45 -3.62 -8.23
N PHE A 43 15.74 -3.68 -7.92
CA PHE A 43 16.46 -4.95 -7.83
C PHE A 43 16.11 -5.66 -6.52
N LEU A 44 15.55 -6.86 -6.62
CA LEU A 44 15.12 -7.62 -5.43
C LEU A 44 16.29 -8.32 -4.71
N LYS A 45 17.48 -8.34 -5.33
CA LYS A 45 18.63 -9.15 -4.88
C LYS A 45 18.30 -10.64 -4.70
N LEU A 46 17.28 -11.10 -5.42
CA LEU A 46 16.91 -12.49 -5.55
C LEU A 46 17.48 -13.01 -6.86
N TYR A 47 17.97 -14.25 -6.83
CA TYR A 47 18.64 -14.88 -7.97
C TYR A 47 18.04 -16.25 -8.21
N LEU A 48 17.75 -16.57 -9.46
CA LEU A 48 17.47 -17.93 -9.90
C LEU A 48 18.78 -18.57 -10.33
N ILE A 49 19.00 -19.79 -9.88
CA ILE A 49 20.16 -20.60 -10.25
C ILE A 49 19.78 -21.53 -11.41
N PRO A 50 20.74 -21.97 -12.25
CA PRO A 50 20.49 -22.93 -13.31
C PRO A 50 19.79 -24.20 -12.77
N GLU A 51 18.69 -24.61 -13.41
CA GLU A 51 17.87 -25.76 -13.00
C GLU A 51 18.50 -27.11 -13.39
N THR A 52 19.76 -27.31 -12.99
CA THR A 52 20.53 -28.53 -13.27
C THR A 52 20.20 -29.69 -12.31
N SER A 53 19.62 -29.40 -11.15
CA SER A 53 19.21 -30.40 -10.16
C SER A 53 17.77 -30.18 -9.67
N PHE A 54 17.19 -31.20 -9.04
CA PHE A 54 15.88 -31.09 -8.39
C PHE A 54 15.89 -30.07 -7.24
N GLU A 55 16.96 -30.05 -6.45
CA GLU A 55 17.17 -29.08 -5.36
C GLU A 55 17.19 -27.64 -5.89
N ASN A 56 17.84 -27.41 -7.03
CA ASN A 56 17.87 -26.09 -7.67
C ASN A 56 16.48 -25.64 -8.12
N LYS A 57 15.65 -26.57 -8.61
CA LYS A 57 14.25 -26.29 -8.97
C LYS A 57 13.42 -25.92 -7.74
N GLU A 58 13.59 -26.62 -6.62
CA GLU A 58 12.89 -26.27 -5.38
C GLU A 58 13.33 -24.93 -4.81
N ALA A 59 14.64 -24.64 -4.81
CA ALA A 59 15.18 -23.35 -4.39
C ALA A 59 14.66 -22.20 -5.25
N ASN A 60 14.60 -22.38 -6.58
CA ASN A 60 14.03 -21.41 -7.50
C ASN A 60 12.53 -21.21 -7.24
N LYS A 61 11.78 -22.26 -6.95
CA LYS A 61 10.35 -22.17 -6.62
C LYS A 61 10.12 -21.34 -5.35
N ALA A 62 10.93 -21.55 -4.31
CA ALA A 62 10.88 -20.74 -3.09
C ALA A 62 11.23 -19.26 -3.37
N THR A 63 12.27 -19.03 -4.16
CA THR A 63 12.71 -17.68 -4.58
C THR A 63 11.64 -16.95 -5.38
N LEU A 64 11.00 -17.63 -6.33
CA LEU A 64 9.89 -17.08 -7.12
C LEU A 64 8.67 -16.78 -6.25
N LYS A 65 8.36 -17.62 -5.26
CA LYS A 65 7.28 -17.35 -4.30
C LYS A 65 7.54 -16.07 -3.53
N LEU A 66 8.76 -15.86 -3.05
CA LEU A 66 9.18 -14.63 -2.38
C LEU A 66 9.09 -13.42 -3.33
N ALA A 67 9.60 -13.55 -4.55
CA ALA A 67 9.54 -12.48 -5.56
C ALA A 67 8.08 -12.07 -5.88
N ASN A 68 7.17 -13.03 -5.97
CA ASN A 68 5.74 -12.76 -6.16
C ASN A 68 5.09 -12.08 -4.94
N ALA A 69 5.49 -12.46 -3.72
CA ALA A 69 5.03 -11.77 -2.51
C ALA A 69 5.47 -10.31 -2.48
N ILE A 70 6.74 -10.02 -2.83
CA ILE A 70 7.26 -8.64 -2.94
C ILE A 70 6.52 -7.87 -4.05
N LYS A 71 6.27 -8.50 -5.22
CA LYS A 71 5.45 -7.90 -6.30
C LYS A 71 4.06 -7.51 -5.77
N ALA A 72 3.39 -8.41 -5.05
CA ALA A 72 2.07 -8.14 -4.49
C ALA A 72 2.08 -6.97 -3.50
N GLN A 73 3.07 -6.95 -2.59
CA GLN A 73 3.26 -5.82 -1.67
C GLN A 73 3.46 -4.50 -2.42
N ARG A 74 4.28 -4.49 -3.47
CA ARG A 74 4.55 -3.28 -4.26
C ARG A 74 3.32 -2.77 -5.00
N ILE A 75 2.44 -3.66 -5.47
CA ILE A 75 1.15 -3.27 -6.06
C ILE A 75 0.29 -2.54 -5.03
N VAL A 76 0.20 -3.07 -3.80
CA VAL A 76 -0.55 -2.44 -2.70
C VAL A 76 0.06 -1.08 -2.34
N GLU A 77 1.38 -0.96 -2.29
CA GLU A 77 2.07 0.31 -2.06
C GLU A 77 1.78 1.34 -3.15
N LEU A 78 1.84 0.97 -4.43
CA LEU A 78 1.53 1.89 -5.54
C LEU A 78 0.08 2.36 -5.52
N GLN A 79 -0.86 1.47 -5.20
CA GLN A 79 -2.25 1.86 -5.00
C GLN A 79 -2.39 2.84 -3.83
N ASN A 80 -1.76 2.55 -2.70
CA ASN A 80 -1.75 3.46 -1.56
C ASN A 80 -1.12 4.82 -1.89
N ASN A 81 -0.03 4.85 -2.65
CA ASN A 81 0.64 6.07 -3.12
C ASN A 81 -0.26 6.89 -4.07
N GLN A 82 -0.95 6.23 -5.01
CA GLN A 82 -1.89 6.89 -5.94
C GLN A 82 -3.10 7.51 -5.21
N HIS A 83 -3.47 6.94 -4.06
CA HIS A 83 -4.53 7.46 -3.19
C HIS A 83 -4.00 8.35 -2.05
N GLY A 84 -2.77 8.89 -2.13
CA GLY A 84 -2.27 9.93 -1.21
C GLY A 84 -1.51 9.43 0.02
N PHE A 85 -1.16 8.14 0.11
CA PHE A 85 -0.48 7.55 1.28
C PHE A 85 0.97 7.15 0.97
N SER A 86 1.87 8.13 0.81
CA SER A 86 3.27 7.84 0.49
C SER A 86 4.18 7.51 1.67
N GLY A 87 4.86 6.37 1.55
CA GLY A 87 5.97 5.94 2.39
C GLY A 87 7.23 6.82 2.24
N SER A 88 8.09 6.73 3.26
CA SER A 88 9.46 7.26 3.35
C SER A 88 9.68 8.78 3.49
N GLY A 89 8.87 9.65 2.87
CA GLY A 89 9.03 11.11 3.01
C GLY A 89 7.74 11.93 3.06
N GLY A 90 6.63 11.36 2.60
CA GLY A 90 5.35 12.07 2.47
C GLY A 90 4.47 12.03 3.71
N LYS A 91 4.55 10.98 4.54
CA LYS A 91 3.68 10.81 5.73
C LYS A 91 3.65 12.02 6.64
N SER A 92 4.80 12.69 6.83
CA SER A 92 4.93 13.87 7.73
C SER A 92 4.01 15.04 7.37
N LYS A 93 3.67 15.21 6.08
CA LYS A 93 2.78 16.26 5.58
C LYS A 93 1.34 15.79 5.36
N VAL A 94 1.08 14.48 5.46
CA VAL A 94 -0.27 13.94 5.29
C VAL A 94 -1.13 14.40 6.47
N ASN A 95 -2.32 14.89 6.15
CA ASN A 95 -3.31 15.28 7.14
C ASN A 95 -3.88 14.04 7.83
N LEU A 96 -3.79 14.00 9.16
CA LEU A 96 -4.22 12.87 9.99
C LEU A 96 -5.73 12.66 9.92
N ILE A 97 -6.51 13.74 9.92
CA ILE A 97 -7.98 13.68 9.91
C ILE A 97 -8.46 13.13 8.56
N GLU A 98 -7.89 13.62 7.48
CA GLU A 98 -8.17 13.12 6.13
C GLU A 98 -7.78 11.65 5.99
N TYR A 99 -6.61 11.26 6.50
CA TYR A 99 -6.16 9.87 6.53
C TYR A 99 -7.18 8.94 7.23
N ILE A 100 -7.70 9.36 8.38
CA ILE A 100 -8.66 8.57 9.16
C ILE A 100 -10.00 8.45 8.43
N LYS A 101 -10.46 9.50 7.77
CA LYS A 101 -11.68 9.46 6.94
C LYS A 101 -11.52 8.49 5.77
N THR A 102 -10.37 8.49 5.10
CA THR A 102 -10.11 7.53 4.02
C THR A 102 -10.07 6.08 4.51
N ILE A 103 -9.57 5.83 5.72
CA ILE A 103 -9.67 4.49 6.34
C ILE A 103 -11.13 4.09 6.56
N ALA A 104 -11.96 5.02 7.02
CA ALA A 104 -13.40 4.78 7.19
C ALA A 104 -14.04 4.36 5.86
N ASP A 105 -13.79 5.11 4.79
CA ASP A 105 -14.33 4.84 3.46
C ASP A 105 -13.87 3.50 2.91
N LYS A 106 -12.56 3.19 2.99
CA LYS A 106 -12.04 1.87 2.57
C LYS A 106 -12.68 0.72 3.33
N LYS A 107 -12.87 0.85 4.64
CA LYS A 107 -13.54 -0.19 5.44
C LYS A 107 -15.00 -0.36 5.08
N ARG A 108 -15.69 0.73 4.74
CA ARG A 108 -17.05 0.69 4.23
C ARG A 108 -17.12 -0.02 2.87
N GLU A 109 -16.19 0.27 1.96
CA GLU A 109 -16.11 -0.40 0.65
C GLU A 109 -15.88 -1.91 0.78
N ILE A 110 -14.93 -2.33 1.62
CA ILE A 110 -14.66 -3.75 1.89
C ILE A 110 -15.89 -4.45 2.50
N ALA A 111 -16.68 -3.74 3.30
CA ALA A 111 -17.92 -4.26 3.89
C ALA A 111 -19.13 -4.24 2.94
N GLY A 112 -18.94 -4.03 1.64
CA GLY A 112 -20.03 -4.01 0.66
C GLY A 112 -20.87 -2.73 0.69
N GLY A 113 -20.34 -1.64 1.25
CA GLY A 113 -21.01 -0.34 1.30
C GLY A 113 -21.83 -0.09 2.58
N GLU A 114 -21.96 -1.09 3.44
CA GLU A 114 -22.69 -1.00 4.72
C GLU A 114 -21.97 -0.09 5.72
N LYS A 115 -22.73 0.83 6.34
CA LYS A 115 -22.25 1.67 7.44
C LYS A 115 -22.22 0.84 8.73
N ARG A 116 -21.14 0.07 8.93
CA ARG A 116 -20.91 -0.68 10.17
C ARG A 116 -20.42 0.24 11.29
N GLY A 117 -20.53 -0.19 12.54
CA GLY A 117 -20.09 0.58 13.72
C GLY A 117 -18.62 1.05 13.63
N SER A 118 -17.77 0.31 12.91
CA SER A 118 -16.40 0.73 12.61
C SER A 118 -16.33 2.04 11.81
N TYR A 119 -17.20 2.26 10.82
CA TYR A 119 -17.25 3.50 10.04
C TYR A 119 -17.59 4.71 10.92
N GLN A 120 -18.60 4.57 11.80
CA GLN A 120 -18.97 5.62 12.75
C GLN A 120 -17.87 5.92 13.76
N PHE A 121 -17.15 4.88 14.23
CA PHE A 121 -15.99 5.04 15.11
C PHE A 121 -14.91 5.93 14.47
N TYR A 122 -14.54 5.68 13.20
CA TYR A 122 -13.53 6.51 12.54
C TYR A 122 -14.00 7.95 12.29
N LEU A 123 -15.30 8.17 12.04
CA LEU A 123 -15.84 9.53 11.93
C LEU A 123 -15.82 10.28 13.27
N SER A 124 -16.21 9.61 14.35
CA SER A 124 -16.11 10.16 15.71
C SER A 124 -14.66 10.48 16.08
N LEU A 125 -13.72 9.58 15.77
CA LEU A 125 -12.30 9.81 15.96
C LEU A 125 -11.81 11.04 15.17
N ALA A 126 -12.19 11.17 13.90
CA ALA A 126 -11.85 12.33 13.07
C ALA A 126 -12.42 13.64 13.64
N TYR A 127 -13.65 13.60 14.18
CA TYR A 127 -14.27 14.74 14.85
C TYR A 127 -13.49 15.15 16.10
N HIS A 128 -13.16 14.23 16.99
CA HIS A 128 -12.43 14.52 18.22
C HIS A 128 -11.00 15.00 17.95
N LEU A 129 -10.33 14.45 16.93
CA LEU A 129 -9.02 14.96 16.52
C LEU A 129 -9.09 16.41 16.01
N LYS A 130 -10.13 16.74 15.25
CA LYS A 130 -10.39 18.12 14.80
C LYS A 130 -10.62 19.06 15.98
N GLN A 131 -11.39 18.64 16.99
CA GLN A 131 -11.65 19.47 18.17
C GLN A 131 -10.41 19.68 19.03
N TYR A 132 -9.58 18.65 19.17
CA TYR A 132 -8.37 18.71 20.00
C TYR A 132 -7.23 19.52 19.36
N SER A 133 -7.00 19.33 18.06
CA SER A 133 -5.77 19.78 17.38
C SER A 133 -6.00 20.63 16.13
N GLY A 134 -7.26 20.80 15.73
CA GLY A 134 -7.65 21.53 14.52
C GLY A 134 -7.61 20.69 13.25
N ASP A 135 -8.08 21.27 12.14
CA ASP A 135 -8.23 20.57 10.85
C ASP A 135 -6.91 20.27 10.13
N LYS A 136 -5.78 20.85 10.56
CA LYS A 136 -4.50 20.80 9.85
C LYS A 136 -3.47 19.86 10.48
N THR A 137 -3.90 19.00 11.39
CA THR A 137 -3.00 18.08 12.09
C THR A 137 -2.36 17.10 11.14
N THR A 138 -1.03 17.02 11.16
CA THR A 138 -0.27 16.10 10.31
C THR A 138 0.42 15.03 11.14
N PHE A 139 0.85 13.93 10.50
CA PHE A 139 1.59 12.89 11.22
C PHE A 139 2.92 13.36 11.82
N ARG A 140 3.50 14.49 11.35
CA ARG A 140 4.72 15.05 11.95
C ARG A 140 4.49 15.53 13.39
N GLN A 141 3.27 15.94 13.70
CA GLN A 141 2.89 16.46 15.01
C GLN A 141 2.53 15.33 16.00
N LEU A 142 2.53 14.07 15.54
CA LEU A 142 2.25 12.91 16.37
C LEU A 142 3.52 12.48 17.10
N ASP A 143 3.72 13.02 18.28
CA ASP A 143 4.70 12.54 19.26
C ASP A 143 4.03 11.94 20.49
N LYS A 144 4.83 11.45 21.43
CA LYS A 144 4.32 10.83 22.66
C LYS A 144 3.44 11.81 23.46
N SER A 145 3.85 13.08 23.57
CA SER A 145 3.10 14.12 24.28
C SER A 145 1.74 14.38 23.64
N TYR A 146 1.69 14.45 22.30
CA TYR A 146 0.46 14.63 21.56
C TYR A 146 -0.52 13.47 21.86
N CYS A 147 -0.04 12.23 21.79
CA CYS A 147 -0.87 11.05 22.06
C CYS A 147 -1.40 11.03 23.50
N THR A 148 -0.55 11.35 24.49
CA THR A 148 -0.98 11.41 25.90
C THR A 148 -2.00 12.51 26.12
N GLY A 149 -1.75 13.72 25.61
CA GLY A 149 -2.70 14.84 25.73
C GLY A 149 -4.03 14.57 25.03
N PHE A 150 -4.02 13.88 23.88
CA PHE A 150 -5.25 13.48 23.20
C PHE A 150 -6.04 12.45 24.00
N ILE A 151 -5.37 11.49 24.65
CA ILE A 151 -6.03 10.52 25.56
C ILE A 151 -6.70 11.26 26.72
N ASP A 152 -6.03 12.25 27.31
CA ASP A 152 -6.59 13.02 28.42
C ASP A 152 -7.77 13.90 27.96
N TYR A 153 -7.68 14.49 26.78
CA TYR A 153 -8.83 15.15 26.13
C TYR A 153 -10.02 14.19 25.98
N LEU A 154 -9.80 12.96 25.48
CA LEU A 154 -10.87 12.00 25.27
C LEU A 154 -11.57 11.57 26.57
N LYS A 155 -10.86 11.58 27.72
CA LYS A 155 -11.47 11.30 29.03
C LYS A 155 -12.44 12.39 29.48
N MET A 156 -12.26 13.63 28.99
CA MET A 156 -13.09 14.78 29.34
C MET A 156 -14.12 15.12 28.25
N ALA A 157 -13.88 14.68 27.02
CA ALA A 157 -14.75 14.94 25.88
C ALA A 157 -16.08 14.17 26.01
N LYS A 158 -17.19 14.85 25.69
CA LYS A 158 -18.51 14.23 25.54
C LYS A 158 -18.71 13.84 24.07
N ASN A 159 -19.34 12.68 23.86
CA ASN A 159 -19.72 12.16 22.54
C ASN A 159 -20.77 13.04 21.84
#